data_AF-A0AAE9SVX1-F1
#
_entry.id   AF-A0AAE9SVX1-F1
#
_cell.length_a   1.000
_cell.length_b   1.000
_cell.length_c   1.000
_cell.angle_alpha   90.00
_cell.angle_beta   90.00
_cell.angle_gamma   90.00
#
_symmetry.space_group_name_H-M   'P 1'
#
loop_
_entity.id
_entity.type
_entity.pdbx_description
1 polymer ?
#
loop_
_entity_poly.entity_id
_entity_poly.type
_entity_poly.pdbx_seq_one_letter_code
_entity_poly.pdbx_strand_id
1 'polypeptide(L)'
;MAEDSDLEKTEAPTPQKEEKAREEGQVPRSRELTSVLMMVAGLAILWMGGDAMAGRLTRIVAQSLNFDYATISDDTQMLRHVGSLLHQAAFALIPIMLGAVLVALSAPMLLGGILFSTKSLKVDFKKLDPISGLKRLFSAQSLAELFKAILKSVMVGIISTLFLIHNWPKILHLVSEAPIAALGDALELAVMCGFLIIMGLIPMVAFDVFWQVWSHIKKLRMTKQEIRDEHKQNEGDPHVKGRIRQQQRAIAQRRMMADVPKADVIVTNPTHYAVALRYDDKKMNAPKVLAKGAGEIALRIRELGTEHRVPILEAPPLARALFRHSEIGEHIPAALYAAVAEVLAWVYQLKRWKREGGLIPRKPKHLPVPDALDFAKENTTDG
;
A
#
# COMPACT_ATOMS: atom_id res chain seq x y z
N MET A 1 30.16 -11.12 9.22
CA MET A 1 29.89 -11.14 7.75
C MET A 1 28.59 -10.39 7.44
N ALA A 2 28.50 -9.09 7.77
CA ALA A 2 27.33 -8.27 7.46
C ALA A 2 27.67 -6.77 7.26
N GLU A 3 28.96 -6.42 7.15
CA GLU A 3 29.39 -5.02 6.98
C GLU A 3 29.63 -4.65 5.50
N ASP A 4 29.79 -5.62 4.59
CA ASP A 4 30.01 -5.34 3.15
C ASP A 4 28.73 -4.96 2.37
N SER A 5 27.53 -5.20 2.92
CA SER A 5 26.27 -4.92 2.23
C SER A 5 25.83 -3.45 2.27
N ASP A 6 26.31 -2.67 3.25
CA ASP A 6 25.86 -1.28 3.41
C ASP A 6 26.52 -0.31 2.41
N LEU A 7 27.64 -0.69 1.80
CA LEU A 7 28.30 0.08 0.74
C LEU A 7 27.58 -0.01 -0.61
N GLU A 8 26.82 -1.08 -0.86
CA GLU A 8 26.09 -1.29 -2.11
C GLU A 8 24.70 -0.63 -2.14
N LYS A 9 24.19 -0.21 -0.97
CA LYS A 9 22.86 0.41 -0.81
C LYS A 9 22.90 1.91 -1.10
N THR A 10 22.83 2.25 -2.39
CA THR A 10 22.89 3.66 -2.84
C THR A 10 21.52 4.26 -3.13
N GLU A 11 20.52 3.44 -3.43
CA GLU A 11 19.21 3.91 -3.90
C GLU A 11 18.26 4.22 -2.73
N ALA A 12 17.31 5.13 -2.98
CA ALA A 12 16.26 5.45 -2.02
C ALA A 12 15.30 4.25 -1.82
N PRO A 13 14.72 4.08 -0.62
CA PRO A 13 13.73 3.04 -0.38
C PRO A 13 12.51 3.22 -1.29
N THR A 14 11.94 2.11 -1.76
CA THR A 14 10.64 2.10 -2.44
C THR A 14 9.51 2.32 -1.42
N PRO A 15 8.32 2.80 -1.85
CA PRO A 15 7.16 2.93 -0.95
C PRO A 15 6.79 1.62 -0.24
N GLN A 16 6.97 0.48 -0.92
CA GLN A 16 6.69 -0.83 -0.36
C GLN A 16 7.70 -1.25 0.71
N LYS A 17 8.99 -0.91 0.55
CA LYS A 17 10.00 -1.11 1.59
C LYS A 17 9.70 -0.28 2.84
N GLU A 18 9.27 0.97 2.65
CA GLU A 18 8.85 1.84 3.76
C GLU A 18 7.61 1.27 4.47
N GLU A 19 6.62 0.79 3.72
CA GLU A 19 5.42 0.17 4.29
C GLU A 19 5.73 -1.12 5.05
N LYS A 20 6.59 -2.00 4.51
CA LYS A 20 7.08 -3.20 5.22
C LYS A 20 7.82 -2.83 6.51
N ALA A 21 8.70 -1.83 6.47
CA ALA A 21 9.42 -1.37 7.66
C ALA A 21 8.46 -0.84 8.73
N ARG A 22 7.43 -0.10 8.30
CA ARG A 22 6.33 0.34 9.16
C ARG A 22 5.58 -0.86 9.74
N GLU A 23 5.13 -1.82 8.94
CA GLU A 23 4.45 -3.03 9.42
C GLU A 23 5.26 -3.83 10.44
N GLU A 24 6.60 -3.83 10.35
CA GLU A 24 7.49 -4.48 11.31
C GLU A 24 7.69 -3.67 12.60
N GLY A 25 7.15 -2.45 12.67
CA GLY A 25 7.29 -1.52 13.78
C GLY A 25 8.62 -0.75 13.77
N GLN A 26 9.34 -0.75 12.66
CA GLN A 26 10.58 0.00 12.49
C GLN A 26 10.26 1.44 12.09
N VAL A 27 10.15 2.31 13.09
CA VAL A 27 9.95 3.75 12.90
C VAL A 27 11.06 4.54 13.59
N PRO A 28 11.44 5.72 13.05
CA PRO A 28 12.41 6.58 13.71
C PRO A 28 11.84 7.05 15.05
N ARG A 29 12.65 6.98 16.11
CA ARG A 29 12.30 7.46 17.45
C ARG A 29 13.48 8.22 18.05
N SER A 30 13.22 9.44 18.53
CA SER A 30 14.18 10.23 19.29
C SER A 30 13.76 10.26 20.76
N ARG A 31 14.65 9.80 21.64
CA ARG A 31 14.44 9.85 23.10
C ARG A 31 14.56 11.28 23.63
N GLU A 32 15.37 12.11 22.96
CA GLU A 32 15.59 13.51 23.34
C GLU A 32 14.37 14.37 23.01
N LEU A 33 13.70 14.11 21.88
CA LEU A 33 12.43 14.77 21.54
C LEU A 33 11.35 14.50 22.60
N THR A 34 11.17 13.23 22.99
CA THR A 34 10.22 12.87 24.06
C THR A 34 10.55 13.60 25.36
N SER A 35 11.83 13.67 25.73
CA SER A 35 12.27 14.32 26.97
C SER A 35 11.96 15.82 26.97
N VAL A 36 12.24 16.53 25.88
CA VAL A 36 11.92 17.97 25.76
C VAL A 36 10.42 18.21 25.71
N LEU A 37 9.64 17.39 25.00
CA LEU A 37 8.18 17.51 25.00
C LEU A 37 7.59 17.29 26.39
N MET A 38 8.16 16.37 27.20
CA MET A 38 7.75 16.18 28.60
C MET A 38 8.04 17.42 29.43
N MET A 39 9.20 18.06 29.24
CA MET A 39 9.55 19.31 29.92
C MET A 39 8.62 20.46 29.50
N VAL A 40 8.31 20.59 28.20
CA VAL A 40 7.37 21.58 27.67
C VAL A 40 5.98 21.38 28.25
N ALA A 41 5.47 20.16 28.26
CA ALA A 41 4.15 19.86 28.84
C ALA A 41 4.13 20.16 30.34
N GLY A 42 5.17 19.75 31.08
CA GLY A 42 5.29 20.06 32.51
C GLY A 42 5.31 21.57 32.78
N LEU A 43 6.09 22.32 32.01
CA LEU A 43 6.19 23.77 32.15
C LEU A 43 4.86 24.46 31.79
N ALA A 44 4.20 24.03 30.71
CA ALA A 44 2.91 24.56 30.30
C ALA A 44 1.82 24.30 31.36
N ILE A 45 1.81 23.12 31.97
CA ILE A 45 0.89 22.77 33.06
C ILE A 45 1.15 23.64 34.29
N LEU A 46 2.42 23.85 34.64
CA LEU A 46 2.78 24.74 35.75
C LEU A 46 2.38 26.19 35.48
N TRP A 47 2.63 26.70 34.27
CA TRP A 47 2.30 28.09 33.90
C TRP A 47 0.78 28.34 33.82
N MET A 48 0.02 27.44 33.21
CA MET A 48 -1.43 27.64 33.00
C MET A 48 -2.29 27.13 34.17
N GLY A 49 -1.80 26.11 34.88
CA GLY A 49 -2.57 25.39 35.92
C GLY A 49 -1.97 25.44 37.31
N GLY A 50 -0.80 26.09 37.49
CA GLY A 50 -0.07 26.17 38.76
C GLY A 50 -0.92 26.75 39.89
N ASP A 51 -1.55 27.91 39.68
CA ASP A 51 -2.38 28.57 40.69
C ASP A 51 -3.57 27.72 41.14
N ALA A 52 -4.28 27.13 40.17
CA ALA A 52 -5.42 26.27 40.45
C ALA A 52 -5.00 25.00 41.19
N MET A 53 -3.85 24.42 40.84
CA MET A 53 -3.28 23.25 41.50
C MET A 53 -2.81 23.58 42.92
N ALA A 54 -2.06 24.67 43.10
CA ALA A 54 -1.62 25.16 44.40
C ALA A 54 -2.81 25.41 45.31
N GLY A 55 -3.84 26.13 44.85
CA GLY A 55 -5.05 26.40 45.64
C GLY A 55 -5.86 25.15 45.99
N ARG A 56 -5.79 24.08 45.19
CA ARG A 56 -6.38 22.77 45.55
C ARG A 56 -5.54 22.07 46.61
N LEU A 57 -4.23 22.02 46.45
CA LEU A 57 -3.31 21.40 47.41
C LEU A 57 -3.36 22.11 48.77
N THR A 58 -3.37 23.45 48.79
CA THR A 58 -3.53 24.24 50.02
C THR A 58 -4.84 23.92 50.73
N ARG A 59 -5.94 23.76 49.99
CA ARG A 59 -7.23 23.34 50.59
C ARG A 59 -7.19 21.93 51.16
N ILE A 60 -6.56 20.99 50.46
CA ILE A 60 -6.38 19.62 50.96
C ILE A 60 -5.59 19.64 52.27
N VAL A 61 -4.47 20.38 52.32
CA VAL A 61 -3.66 20.51 53.54
C VAL A 61 -4.47 21.19 54.66
N ALA A 62 -5.14 22.31 54.39
CA ALA A 62 -5.97 23.01 55.37
C ALA A 62 -7.10 22.12 55.93
N GLN A 63 -7.76 21.33 55.08
CA GLN A 63 -8.79 20.38 55.49
C GLN A 63 -8.22 19.18 56.26
N SER A 64 -6.99 18.77 55.96
CA SER A 64 -6.32 17.68 56.67
C SER A 64 -5.87 18.09 58.08
N LEU A 65 -5.62 19.38 58.29
CA LEU A 65 -5.20 19.95 59.58
C LEU A 65 -6.36 20.51 60.41
N ASN A 66 -7.58 20.53 59.87
CA ASN A 66 -8.78 20.96 60.58
C ASN A 66 -9.52 19.72 61.11
N PHE A 67 -9.50 19.53 62.42
CA PHE A 67 -10.17 18.42 63.09
C PHE A 67 -11.43 18.92 63.79
N ASP A 68 -12.59 18.46 63.32
CA ASP A 68 -13.86 18.63 64.03
C ASP A 68 -14.05 17.50 65.06
N TYR A 69 -14.70 17.80 66.18
CA TYR A 69 -14.96 16.84 67.25
C TYR A 69 -15.74 15.62 66.74
N ALA A 70 -16.68 15.83 65.82
CA ALA A 70 -17.44 14.76 65.18
C ALA A 70 -16.54 13.77 64.42
N THR A 71 -15.52 14.27 63.72
CA THR A 71 -14.55 13.46 62.95
C THR A 71 -13.60 12.68 63.86
N ILE A 72 -13.28 13.19 65.04
CA ILE A 72 -12.43 12.51 66.04
C ILE A 72 -13.22 11.43 66.79
N SER A 73 -14.51 11.65 67.02
CA SER A 73 -15.35 10.75 67.82
C SER A 73 -15.87 9.50 67.10
N ASP A 74 -15.75 9.45 65.77
CA ASP A 74 -16.32 8.38 64.94
C ASP A 74 -15.30 7.92 63.87
N ASP A 75 -14.75 6.72 64.06
CA ASP A 75 -13.78 6.08 63.16
C ASP A 75 -14.27 6.00 61.70
N THR A 76 -15.59 5.86 61.49
CA THR A 76 -16.16 5.76 60.15
C THR A 76 -16.16 7.10 59.42
N GLN A 77 -16.36 8.20 60.16
CA GLN A 77 -16.28 9.55 59.61
C GLN A 77 -14.84 9.95 59.34
N MET A 78 -13.90 9.54 60.20
CA MET A 78 -12.47 9.72 59.95
C MET A 78 -12.03 9.01 58.66
N LEU A 79 -12.44 7.75 58.45
CA LEU A 79 -12.16 7.01 57.21
C LEU A 79 -12.75 7.67 55.96
N ARG A 80 -13.98 8.21 56.04
CA ARG A 80 -14.60 8.95 54.93
C ARG A 80 -13.87 10.25 54.61
N HIS A 81 -13.40 10.97 55.65
CA HIS A 81 -12.62 12.20 55.48
C HIS A 81 -11.29 11.92 54.76
N VAL A 82 -10.56 10.89 55.20
CA VAL A 82 -9.32 10.44 54.52
C VAL A 82 -9.61 10.02 53.08
N GLY A 83 -10.69 9.27 52.84
CA GLY A 83 -11.11 8.89 51.49
C GLY A 83 -11.39 10.08 50.58
N SER A 84 -12.06 11.12 51.10
CA SER A 84 -12.31 12.38 50.38
C SER A 84 -11.01 13.12 50.05
N LEU A 85 -10.07 13.21 51.00
CA LEU A 85 -8.77 13.85 50.79
C LEU A 85 -7.94 13.10 49.73
N LEU A 86 -7.91 11.77 49.78
CA LEU A 86 -7.24 10.94 48.77
C LEU A 86 -7.86 11.11 47.39
N HIS A 87 -9.19 11.16 47.31
CA HIS A 87 -9.90 11.43 46.07
C HIS A 87 -9.54 12.80 45.50
N GLN A 88 -9.57 13.86 46.31
CA GLN A 88 -9.19 15.20 45.88
C GLN A 88 -7.72 15.28 45.44
N ALA A 89 -6.81 14.61 46.14
CA ALA A 89 -5.40 14.54 45.77
C ALA A 89 -5.20 13.81 44.43
N ALA A 90 -5.90 12.70 44.20
CA ALA A 90 -5.86 11.99 42.92
C ALA A 90 -6.34 12.89 41.76
N PHE A 91 -7.44 13.64 41.96
CA PHE A 91 -7.94 14.58 40.95
C PHE A 91 -7.03 15.79 40.72
N ALA A 92 -6.26 16.20 41.74
CA ALA A 92 -5.27 17.26 41.59
C ALA A 92 -4.10 16.84 40.68
N LEU A 93 -3.77 15.54 40.62
CA LEU A 93 -2.69 15.01 39.78
C LEU A 93 -3.11 14.72 38.33
N ILE A 94 -4.42 14.69 38.03
CA ILE A 94 -4.95 14.39 36.69
C ILE A 94 -4.31 15.25 35.60
N PRO A 95 -4.16 16.59 35.72
CA PRO A 95 -3.57 17.40 34.67
C PRO A 95 -2.14 16.97 34.31
N ILE A 96 -1.33 16.63 35.31
CA ILE A 96 0.06 16.17 35.14
C ILE A 96 0.07 14.80 34.44
N MET A 97 -0.79 13.87 34.90
CA MET A 97 -0.91 12.54 34.29
C MET A 97 -1.40 12.61 32.85
N LEU A 98 -2.41 13.44 32.58
CA LEU A 98 -2.96 13.64 31.25
C LEU A 98 -1.92 14.26 30.31
N GLY A 99 -1.15 15.26 30.77
CA GLY A 99 -0.03 15.82 30.03
C GLY A 99 1.04 14.76 29.68
N ALA A 100 1.44 13.94 30.66
CA ALA A 100 2.41 12.88 30.45
C ALA A 100 1.91 11.83 29.44
N VAL A 101 0.64 11.42 29.53
CA VAL A 101 0.00 10.50 28.57
C VAL A 101 -0.05 11.11 27.17
N LEU A 102 -0.45 12.38 27.05
CA LEU A 102 -0.50 13.08 25.76
C LEU A 102 0.89 13.15 25.11
N VAL A 103 1.95 13.43 25.87
CA VAL A 103 3.32 13.42 25.33
C VAL A 103 3.77 12.01 24.99
N ALA A 104 3.48 11.02 25.83
CA ALA A 104 3.84 9.62 25.56
C ALA A 104 3.20 9.08 24.28
N LEU A 105 1.99 9.54 23.94
CA LEU A 105 1.30 9.21 22.69
C LEU A 105 1.79 10.05 21.51
N SER A 106 1.94 11.37 21.68
CA SER A 106 2.27 12.29 20.57
C SER A 106 3.74 12.25 20.15
N ALA A 107 4.68 12.06 21.07
CA ALA A 107 6.12 12.11 20.76
C ALA A 107 6.55 11.03 19.74
N PRO A 108 6.12 9.76 19.85
CA PRO A 108 6.37 8.77 18.80
C PRO A 108 5.62 9.08 17.49
N MET A 109 4.41 9.62 17.57
CA MET A 109 3.57 9.95 16.41
C MET A 109 4.17 11.06 15.55
N LEU A 110 4.86 12.03 16.17
CA LEU A 110 5.51 13.15 15.45
C LEU A 110 6.65 12.70 14.53
N LEU A 111 7.35 11.61 14.86
CA LEU A 111 8.47 11.09 14.06
C LEU A 111 8.09 9.92 13.17
N GLY A 112 7.35 8.96 13.72
CA GLY A 112 7.04 7.69 13.06
C GLY A 112 5.64 7.62 12.44
N GLY A 113 4.79 8.61 12.68
CA GLY A 113 3.36 8.54 12.36
C GLY A 113 2.59 7.63 13.33
N ILE A 114 1.28 7.50 13.08
CA ILE A 114 0.42 6.58 13.82
C ILE A 114 0.62 5.18 13.25
N LEU A 115 1.11 4.26 14.08
CA LEU A 115 1.47 2.94 13.60
C LEU A 115 0.99 1.82 14.53
N PHE A 116 0.06 1.02 14.01
CA PHE A 116 -0.44 -0.18 14.66
C PHE A 116 0.19 -1.41 14.00
N SER A 117 1.27 -1.94 14.59
CA SER A 117 1.85 -3.23 14.17
C SER A 117 1.43 -4.34 15.12
N THR A 118 0.69 -5.32 14.61
CA THR A 118 0.41 -6.57 15.32
C THR A 118 1.60 -7.52 15.32
N LYS A 119 2.54 -7.36 14.37
CA LYS A 119 3.76 -8.19 14.28
C LYS A 119 4.73 -7.89 15.43
N SER A 120 4.83 -6.65 15.89
CA SER A 120 5.70 -6.28 17.01
C SER A 120 5.24 -6.83 18.37
N LEU A 121 3.99 -7.29 18.50
CA LEU A 121 3.43 -7.90 19.72
C LEU A 121 3.85 -9.37 19.92
N LYS A 122 4.48 -10.00 18.92
CA LYS A 122 4.97 -11.37 19.07
C LYS A 122 6.13 -11.42 20.05
N VAL A 123 6.03 -12.31 21.04
CA VAL A 123 7.12 -12.57 22.00
C VAL A 123 8.28 -13.20 21.25
N ASP A 124 9.39 -12.46 21.15
CA ASP A 124 10.61 -12.92 20.49
C ASP A 124 11.68 -13.20 21.54
N PHE A 125 11.89 -14.49 21.86
CA PHE A 125 12.88 -14.94 22.84
C PHE A 125 14.32 -14.58 22.46
N LYS A 126 14.60 -14.30 21.17
CA LYS A 126 15.93 -13.84 20.75
C LYS A 126 16.27 -12.44 21.27
N LYS A 127 15.26 -11.63 21.62
CA LYS A 127 15.46 -10.30 22.23
C LYS A 127 15.81 -10.36 23.71
N LEU A 128 15.65 -11.52 24.36
CA LEU A 128 15.96 -11.72 25.78
C LEU A 128 17.39 -12.25 26.03
N ASP A 129 18.19 -12.45 24.98
CA ASP A 129 19.57 -12.94 25.13
C ASP A 129 20.46 -11.89 25.81
N PRO A 130 20.98 -12.16 27.03
CA PRO A 130 21.81 -11.22 27.78
C PRO A 130 23.12 -10.85 27.08
N ILE A 131 23.69 -11.75 26.27
CA ILE A 131 24.94 -11.50 25.53
C ILE A 131 24.71 -10.40 24.47
N SER A 132 23.60 -10.51 23.74
CA SER A 132 23.19 -9.50 22.76
C SER A 132 22.89 -8.14 23.41
N GLY A 133 22.33 -8.15 24.63
CA GLY A 133 22.08 -6.96 25.45
C GLY A 133 23.38 -6.27 25.86
N LEU A 134 24.37 -7.02 26.36
CA LEU A 134 25.70 -6.49 26.71
C LEU A 134 26.40 -5.89 25.49
N LYS A 135 26.37 -6.56 24.33
CA LYS A 135 26.96 -6.00 23.09
C LYS A 135 26.27 -4.71 22.65
N ARG A 136 24.96 -4.58 22.85
CA ARG A 136 24.23 -3.33 22.61
C ARG A 136 24.65 -2.21 23.56
N LEU A 137 24.86 -2.51 24.84
CA LEU A 137 25.33 -1.53 25.82
C LEU A 137 26.72 -0.98 25.46
N PHE A 138 27.63 -1.80 24.93
CA PHE A 138 28.96 -1.38 24.47
C PHE A 138 29.03 -1.05 22.96
N SER A 139 27.92 -0.67 22.34
CA SER A 139 27.89 -0.27 20.94
C SER A 139 28.30 1.20 20.75
N ALA A 140 28.78 1.55 19.54
CA ALA A 140 29.04 2.94 19.16
C ALA A 140 27.81 3.85 19.33
N GLN A 141 26.61 3.27 19.19
CA GLN A 141 25.35 3.98 19.43
C GLN A 141 25.16 4.36 20.90
N SER A 142 25.46 3.46 21.84
CA SER A 142 25.37 3.74 23.28
C SER A 142 26.39 4.78 23.72
N LEU A 143 27.60 4.77 23.14
CA LEU A 143 28.61 5.81 23.41
C LEU A 143 28.15 7.19 22.89
N ALA A 144 27.51 7.23 21.72
CA ALA A 144 26.91 8.47 21.20
C ALA A 144 25.73 8.96 22.06
N GLU A 145 24.90 8.05 22.59
CA GLU A 145 23.84 8.41 23.56
C GLU A 145 24.42 8.96 24.86
N LEU A 146 25.49 8.35 25.39
CA LEU A 146 26.18 8.85 26.58
C LEU A 146 26.77 10.25 26.36
N PHE A 147 27.43 10.46 25.22
CA PHE A 147 27.98 11.78 24.88
C PHE A 147 26.89 12.86 24.83
N LYS A 148 25.75 12.56 24.18
CA LYS A 148 24.59 13.46 24.19
C LYS A 148 24.05 13.69 25.60
N ALA A 149 24.02 12.66 26.46
CA ALA A 149 23.57 12.81 27.83
C ALA A 149 24.50 13.71 28.68
N ILE A 150 25.81 13.66 28.44
CA ILE A 150 26.77 14.55 29.10
C ILE A 150 26.60 15.98 28.56
N LEU A 151 26.56 16.14 27.23
CA LEU A 151 26.42 17.45 26.58
C LEU A 151 25.15 18.17 27.04
N LYS A 152 24.00 17.50 27.09
CA LYS A 152 22.75 18.10 27.57
C LYS A 152 22.82 18.47 29.05
N SER A 153 23.45 17.64 29.89
CA SER A 153 23.58 17.93 31.33
C SER A 153 24.47 19.15 31.58
N VAL A 154 25.58 19.26 30.84
CA VAL A 154 26.46 20.44 30.89
C VAL A 154 25.72 21.68 30.42
N MET A 155 24.97 21.60 29.31
CA MET A 155 24.21 22.74 28.79
C MET A 155 23.13 23.21 29.77
N VAL A 156 22.36 22.30 30.37
CA VAL A 156 21.40 22.61 31.43
C VAL A 156 22.11 23.27 32.62
N GLY A 157 23.26 22.74 33.05
CA GLY A 157 24.07 23.30 34.14
C GLY A 157 24.56 24.72 33.86
N ILE A 158 25.08 24.98 32.65
CA ILE A 158 25.51 26.32 32.23
C ILE A 158 24.34 27.29 32.22
N ILE A 159 23.22 26.95 31.57
CA ILE A 159 22.05 27.83 31.46
C ILE A 159 21.49 28.13 32.85
N SER A 160 21.35 27.11 33.71
CA SER A 160 20.85 27.28 35.08
C SER A 160 21.79 28.17 35.90
N THR A 161 23.10 27.96 35.80
CA THR A 161 24.09 28.76 36.54
C THR A 161 24.08 30.22 36.09
N LEU A 162 24.08 30.47 34.77
CA LEU A 162 24.00 31.83 34.23
C LEU A 162 22.69 32.52 34.62
N PHE A 163 21.57 31.78 34.60
CA PHE A 163 20.28 32.31 35.04
C PHE A 163 20.29 32.69 36.52
N LEU A 164 20.85 31.84 37.38
CA LEU A 164 20.97 32.11 38.82
C LEU A 164 21.85 33.31 39.11
N ILE A 165 23.00 33.45 38.42
CA ILE A 165 23.89 34.61 38.57
C ILE A 165 23.19 35.88 38.10
N HIS A 166 22.51 35.84 36.95
CA HIS A 166 21.79 36.99 36.39
C HIS A 166 20.63 37.45 37.28
N ASN A 167 19.89 36.50 37.87
CA ASN A 167 18.74 36.79 38.74
C ASN A 167 19.10 36.78 40.23
N TRP A 168 20.39 36.74 40.59
CA TRP A 168 20.84 36.69 41.97
C TRP A 168 20.24 37.79 42.86
N PRO A 169 20.17 39.07 42.41
CA PRO A 169 19.53 40.12 43.20
C PRO A 169 18.05 39.88 43.46
N LYS A 170 17.31 39.37 42.45
CA LYS A 170 15.89 39.03 42.60
C LYS A 170 15.70 37.89 43.60
N ILE A 171 16.51 36.84 43.50
CA ILE A 171 16.48 35.70 44.43
C ILE A 171 16.71 36.15 45.88
N LEU A 172 17.64 37.09 46.11
CA LEU A 172 17.84 37.66 47.44
C LEU A 172 16.66 38.53 47.92
N HIS A 173 15.96 39.20 46.99
CA HIS A 173 14.80 40.02 47.31
C HIS A 173 13.61 39.21 47.84
N LEU A 174 13.43 37.97 47.37
CA LEU A 174 12.37 37.07 47.86
C LEU A 174 12.39 36.88 49.38
N VAL A 175 13.57 36.97 50.02
CA VAL A 175 13.71 36.85 51.49
C VAL A 175 13.04 38.01 52.23
N SER A 176 12.93 39.18 51.59
CA SER A 176 12.35 40.40 52.15
C SER A 176 10.88 40.62 51.80
N GLU A 177 10.29 39.75 50.97
CA GLU A 177 8.91 39.85 50.52
C GLU A 177 7.92 39.14 51.46
N ALA A 178 6.64 39.47 51.33
CA ALA A 178 5.58 38.74 52.02
C ALA A 178 5.52 37.27 51.50
N PRO A 179 5.33 36.25 52.37
CA PRO A 179 5.50 34.85 51.99
C PRO A 179 4.69 34.40 50.76
N ILE A 180 3.46 34.89 50.61
CA ILE A 180 2.57 34.54 49.50
C ILE A 180 3.06 35.15 48.18
N ALA A 181 3.54 36.40 48.21
CA ALA A 181 4.10 37.07 47.04
C ALA A 181 5.43 36.41 46.64
N ALA A 182 6.31 36.15 47.61
CA ALA A 182 7.59 35.48 47.39
C ALA A 182 7.43 34.09 46.75
N LEU A 183 6.37 33.35 47.09
CA LEU A 183 6.02 32.07 46.46
C LEU A 183 5.64 32.21 44.98
N GLY A 184 4.86 33.25 44.64
CA GLY A 184 4.50 33.55 43.25
C GLY A 184 5.71 33.93 42.42
N ASP A 185 6.52 34.86 42.91
CA ASP A 185 7.71 35.36 42.22
C ASP A 185 8.80 34.27 42.11
N ALA A 186 8.92 33.39 43.12
CA ALA A 186 9.76 32.18 43.03
C ALA A 186 9.31 31.23 41.92
N LEU A 187 8.00 31.01 41.79
CA LEU A 187 7.45 30.15 40.75
C LEU A 187 7.66 30.76 39.36
N GLU A 188 7.49 32.07 39.22
CA GLU A 188 7.79 32.79 37.98
C GLU A 188 9.26 32.63 37.58
N LEU A 189 10.19 32.85 38.52
CA LEU A 189 11.63 32.62 38.30
C LEU A 189 11.92 31.17 37.89
N ALA A 190 11.28 30.19 38.54
CA ALA A 190 11.44 28.77 38.21
C ALA A 190 10.93 28.45 36.80
N VAL A 191 9.76 28.99 36.41
CA VAL A 191 9.22 28.78 35.06
C VAL A 191 10.08 29.45 34.00
N MET A 192 10.56 30.66 34.25
CA MET A 192 11.46 31.37 33.32
C MET A 192 12.80 30.63 33.15
N CYS A 193 13.36 30.07 34.23
CA CYS A 193 14.54 29.21 34.15
C CYS A 193 14.26 27.97 33.30
N GLY A 194 13.16 27.27 33.58
CA GLY A 194 12.73 26.09 32.82
C GLY A 194 12.52 26.40 31.33
N PHE A 195 11.92 27.55 31.01
CA PHE A 195 11.72 28.01 29.65
C PHE A 195 13.05 28.22 28.91
N LEU A 196 14.02 28.88 29.54
CA LEU A 196 15.35 29.11 28.95
C LEU A 196 16.11 27.80 28.75
N ILE A 197 16.00 26.85 29.68
CA ILE A 197 16.58 25.51 29.53
C ILE A 197 15.98 24.81 28.30
N ILE A 198 14.66 24.80 28.16
CA ILE A 198 13.98 24.20 27.01
C ILE A 198 14.47 24.86 25.72
N MET A 199 14.49 26.19 25.66
CA MET A 199 14.97 26.94 24.49
C MET A 199 16.42 26.60 24.13
N GLY A 200 17.30 26.44 25.13
CA GLY A 200 18.68 26.04 24.92
C GLY A 200 18.83 24.59 24.42
N LEU A 201 17.92 23.68 24.80
CA LEU A 201 17.92 22.29 24.36
C LEU A 201 17.37 22.08 22.93
N ILE A 202 16.56 23.03 22.41
CA ILE A 202 15.91 22.89 21.09
C ILE A 202 16.92 22.59 19.95
N PRO A 203 18.03 23.35 19.78
CA PRO A 203 18.98 23.09 18.69
C PRO A 203 19.57 21.67 18.75
N MET A 204 19.87 21.19 19.96
CA MET A 204 20.42 19.86 20.18
C MET A 204 19.40 18.77 19.84
N VAL A 205 18.14 18.93 20.26
CA VAL A 205 17.06 17.98 19.95
C VAL A 205 16.72 18.01 18.47
N ALA A 206 16.71 19.17 17.83
CA ALA A 206 16.49 19.29 16.39
C ALA A 206 17.57 18.53 15.61
N PHE A 207 18.83 18.65 16.03
CA PHE A 207 19.93 17.88 15.44
C PHE A 207 19.77 16.37 15.69
N ASP A 208 19.40 15.95 16.90
CA ASP A 208 19.16 14.53 17.19
C ASP A 208 18.02 13.96 16.33
N VAL A 209 16.90 14.67 16.22
CA VAL A 209 15.76 14.29 15.38
C VAL A 209 16.20 14.16 13.92
N PHE A 210 16.91 15.15 13.37
CA PHE A 210 17.43 15.10 12.01
C PHE A 210 18.33 13.87 11.80
N TRP A 211 19.25 13.62 12.73
CA TRP A 211 20.15 12.47 12.66
C TRP A 211 19.39 11.14 12.74
N GLN A 212 18.37 11.02 13.59
CA GLN A 212 17.55 9.81 13.69
C GLN A 212 16.75 9.54 12.42
N VAL A 213 16.13 10.58 11.84
CA VAL A 213 15.39 10.46 10.57
C VAL A 213 16.34 10.07 9.43
N TRP A 214 17.47 10.76 9.32
CA TRP A 214 18.48 10.45 8.30
C TRP A 214 19.06 9.04 8.47
N SER A 215 19.41 8.64 9.70
CA SER A 215 19.90 7.29 9.99
C SER A 215 18.87 6.22 9.65
N HIS A 216 17.59 6.47 9.95
CA HIS A 216 16.50 5.57 9.60
C HIS A 216 16.37 5.40 8.08
N ILE A 217 16.32 6.51 7.33
CA ILE A 217 16.28 6.47 5.85
C ILE A 217 17.53 5.77 5.30
N LYS A 218 18.71 6.03 5.86
CA LYS A 218 19.96 5.38 5.46
C LYS A 218 19.90 3.85 5.63
N LYS A 219 19.30 3.37 6.73
CA LYS A 219 19.11 1.93 6.98
C LYS A 219 18.10 1.29 6.00
N LEU A 220 17.16 2.07 5.48
CA LEU A 220 16.16 1.62 4.50
C LEU A 220 16.65 1.68 3.05
N ARG A 221 17.83 2.26 2.77
CA ARG A 221 18.38 2.31 1.40
C ARG A 221 18.48 0.92 0.79
N MET A 222 18.30 0.87 -0.52
CA MET A 222 18.23 -0.37 -1.28
C MET A 222 19.36 -0.43 -2.31
N THR A 223 19.74 -1.63 -2.71
CA THR A 223 20.61 -1.83 -3.87
C THR A 223 19.77 -1.76 -5.15
N LYS A 224 20.41 -1.47 -6.29
CA LYS A 224 19.73 -1.54 -7.60
C LYS A 224 19.14 -2.92 -7.89
N GLN A 225 19.74 -3.97 -7.34
CA GLN A 225 19.26 -5.33 -7.50
C GLN A 225 17.99 -5.58 -6.67
N GLU A 226 17.96 -5.12 -5.40
CA GLU A 226 16.77 -5.20 -4.55
C GLU A 226 15.56 -4.50 -5.19
N ILE A 227 15.75 -3.31 -5.78
CA ILE A 227 14.67 -2.58 -6.47
C ILE A 227 14.15 -3.37 -7.67
N ARG A 228 15.03 -3.94 -8.50
CA ARG A 228 14.62 -4.76 -9.65
C ARG A 228 13.83 -5.99 -9.21
N ASP A 229 14.27 -6.64 -8.14
CA ASP A 229 13.60 -7.84 -7.66
C ASP A 229 12.25 -7.52 -7.00
N GLU A 230 12.12 -6.36 -6.34
CA GLU A 230 10.82 -5.89 -5.83
C GLU A 230 9.85 -5.52 -6.97
N HIS A 231 10.32 -4.87 -8.05
CA HIS A 231 9.51 -4.65 -9.25
C HIS A 231 9.04 -5.97 -9.88
N LYS A 232 9.91 -6.99 -9.98
CA LYS A 232 9.52 -8.31 -10.47
C LYS A 232 8.47 -8.99 -9.58
N GLN A 233 8.55 -8.82 -8.26
CA GLN A 233 7.57 -9.38 -7.33
C GLN A 233 6.19 -8.71 -7.47
N ASN A 234 6.15 -7.39 -7.66
CA ASN A 234 4.88 -6.67 -7.78
C ASN A 234 4.22 -6.81 -9.16
N GLU A 235 4.98 -6.71 -10.25
CA GLU A 235 4.43 -6.70 -11.61
C GLU A 235 4.40 -8.10 -12.26
N GLY A 236 5.11 -9.07 -11.66
CA GLY A 236 5.37 -10.38 -12.23
C GLY A 236 6.42 -10.32 -13.34
N ASP A 237 7.06 -11.47 -13.62
CA ASP A 237 8.06 -11.54 -14.69
C ASP A 237 7.40 -11.33 -16.07
N PRO A 238 7.82 -10.32 -16.86
CA PRO A 238 7.34 -10.10 -18.23
C PRO A 238 7.41 -11.35 -19.12
N HIS A 239 8.44 -12.18 -18.94
CA HIS A 239 8.58 -13.43 -19.68
C HIS A 239 7.49 -14.44 -19.32
N VAL A 240 7.10 -14.51 -18.05
CA VAL A 240 6.02 -15.38 -17.58
C VAL A 240 4.68 -14.90 -18.15
N LYS A 241 4.41 -13.60 -18.11
CA LYS A 241 3.20 -13.00 -18.70
C LYS A 241 3.13 -13.22 -20.21
N GLY A 242 4.26 -13.11 -20.91
CA GLY A 242 4.38 -13.43 -22.33
C GLY A 242 4.09 -14.90 -22.64
N ARG A 243 4.66 -15.82 -21.86
CA ARG A 243 4.45 -17.27 -22.00
C ARG A 243 2.98 -17.66 -21.78
N ILE A 244 2.31 -17.08 -20.78
CA ILE A 244 0.88 -17.30 -20.53
C ILE A 244 0.04 -16.89 -21.75
N ARG A 245 0.30 -15.71 -22.33
CA ARG A 245 -0.42 -15.25 -23.54
C ARG A 245 -0.19 -16.16 -24.75
N GLN A 246 1.03 -16.63 -24.96
CA GLN A 246 1.34 -17.57 -26.04
C GLN A 246 0.58 -18.88 -25.87
N GLN A 247 0.56 -19.42 -24.65
CA GLN A 247 -0.13 -20.68 -24.35
C GLN A 247 -1.65 -20.55 -24.52
N GLN A 248 -2.25 -19.43 -24.10
CA GLN A 248 -3.67 -19.13 -24.32
C GLN A 248 -4.03 -19.12 -25.83
N ARG A 249 -3.21 -18.47 -26.67
CA ARG A 249 -3.40 -18.47 -28.13
C ARG A 249 -3.31 -19.88 -28.74
N ALA A 250 -2.35 -20.69 -28.30
CA ALA A 250 -2.20 -22.06 -28.78
C ALA A 250 -3.39 -22.95 -28.41
N ILE A 251 -3.94 -22.80 -27.19
CA ILE A 251 -5.15 -23.54 -26.76
C ILE A 251 -6.35 -23.13 -27.60
N ALA A 252 -6.54 -21.82 -27.84
CA ALA A 252 -7.63 -21.32 -28.66
C ALA A 252 -7.57 -21.86 -30.11
N GLN A 253 -6.37 -21.86 -30.71
CA GLN A 253 -6.16 -22.43 -32.05
C GLN A 253 -6.45 -23.94 -32.09
N ARG A 254 -6.02 -24.71 -31.09
CA ARG A 254 -6.33 -26.15 -31.02
C ARG A 254 -7.82 -26.43 -30.93
N ARG A 255 -8.57 -25.66 -30.13
CA ARG A 255 -10.04 -25.77 -30.03
C ARG A 255 -10.71 -25.44 -31.36
N MET A 256 -10.29 -24.35 -32.01
CA MET A 256 -10.78 -23.97 -33.33
C MET A 256 -10.56 -25.08 -34.37
N MET A 257 -9.36 -25.68 -34.41
CA MET A 257 -9.07 -26.78 -35.33
C MET A 257 -9.91 -28.03 -35.04
N ALA A 258 -10.17 -28.34 -33.77
CA ALA A 258 -11.02 -29.47 -33.39
C ALA A 258 -12.51 -29.32 -33.82
N ASP A 259 -12.96 -28.10 -34.12
CA ASP A 259 -14.32 -27.83 -34.59
C ASP A 259 -14.47 -27.86 -36.12
N VAL A 260 -13.37 -27.80 -36.88
CA VAL A 260 -13.38 -27.88 -38.36
C VAL A 260 -14.10 -29.13 -38.89
N PRO A 261 -13.92 -30.35 -38.33
CA PRO A 261 -14.61 -31.55 -38.81
C PRO A 261 -16.14 -31.49 -38.68
N LYS A 262 -16.66 -30.59 -37.84
CA LYS A 262 -18.11 -30.41 -37.61
C LYS A 262 -18.73 -29.41 -38.58
N ALA A 263 -17.94 -28.80 -39.46
CA ALA A 263 -18.41 -27.82 -40.42
C ALA A 263 -19.20 -28.48 -41.57
N ASP A 264 -20.21 -27.78 -42.06
CA ASP A 264 -20.99 -28.20 -43.22
C ASP A 264 -20.33 -27.80 -44.54
N VAL A 265 -19.59 -26.70 -44.53
CA VAL A 265 -18.87 -26.18 -45.70
C VAL A 265 -17.66 -25.35 -45.28
N ILE A 266 -16.62 -25.37 -46.10
CA ILE A 266 -15.46 -24.49 -45.98
C ILE A 266 -15.40 -23.60 -47.22
N VAL A 267 -15.43 -22.29 -47.00
CA VAL A 267 -15.32 -21.27 -48.05
C VAL A 267 -13.88 -20.77 -48.09
N THR A 268 -13.25 -20.81 -49.27
CA THR A 268 -11.82 -20.47 -49.41
C THR A 268 -11.57 -19.37 -50.43
N ASN A 269 -10.63 -18.49 -50.11
CA ASN A 269 -9.89 -17.67 -51.07
C ASN A 269 -8.53 -18.36 -51.26
N PRO A 270 -8.15 -18.78 -52.48
CA PRO A 270 -6.91 -19.51 -52.74
C PRO A 270 -5.73 -18.95 -51.97
N THR A 271 -4.97 -19.85 -51.32
CA THR A 271 -3.77 -19.60 -50.49
C THR A 271 -3.85 -18.56 -49.37
N HIS A 272 -4.95 -17.80 -49.24
CA HIS A 272 -5.01 -16.64 -48.36
C HIS A 272 -6.00 -16.77 -47.21
N TYR A 273 -7.22 -17.29 -47.44
CA TYR A 273 -8.24 -17.38 -46.40
C TYR A 273 -9.07 -18.66 -46.48
N ALA A 274 -9.44 -19.21 -45.32
CA ALA A 274 -10.40 -20.29 -45.20
C ALA A 274 -11.33 -20.03 -44.02
N VAL A 275 -12.63 -20.19 -44.25
CA VAL A 275 -13.68 -20.04 -43.22
C VAL A 275 -14.57 -21.27 -43.24
N ALA A 276 -14.66 -21.95 -42.10
CA ALA A 276 -15.52 -23.12 -41.89
C ALA A 276 -16.84 -22.68 -41.25
N LEU A 277 -17.95 -23.03 -41.92
CA LEU A 277 -19.30 -22.67 -41.52
C LEU A 277 -20.10 -23.91 -41.15
N ARG A 278 -21.00 -23.76 -40.18
CA ARG A 278 -21.98 -24.77 -39.81
C ARG A 278 -23.38 -24.16 -39.78
N TYR A 279 -24.36 -24.92 -40.24
CA TYR A 279 -25.75 -24.52 -40.19
C TYR A 279 -26.65 -25.73 -39.89
N ASP A 280 -27.50 -25.59 -38.88
CA ASP A 280 -28.49 -26.58 -38.49
C ASP A 280 -29.88 -25.94 -38.65
N ASP A 281 -30.63 -26.40 -39.65
CA ASP A 281 -31.95 -25.88 -40.03
C ASP A 281 -33.01 -25.97 -38.93
N LYS A 282 -32.81 -26.87 -37.95
CA LYS A 282 -33.74 -27.08 -36.83
C LYS A 282 -33.37 -26.26 -35.60
N LYS A 283 -32.13 -25.77 -35.49
CA LYS A 283 -31.60 -25.19 -34.25
C LYS A 283 -30.98 -23.81 -34.40
N MET A 284 -30.68 -23.37 -35.62
CA MET A 284 -29.93 -22.14 -35.87
C MET A 284 -30.72 -21.18 -36.77
N ASN A 285 -30.84 -19.94 -36.32
CA ASN A 285 -31.46 -18.86 -37.10
C ASN A 285 -30.51 -18.33 -38.19
N ALA A 286 -29.21 -18.54 -38.04
CA ALA A 286 -28.19 -18.15 -39.02
C ALA A 286 -27.00 -19.12 -39.00
N PRO A 287 -26.19 -19.19 -40.07
CA PRO A 287 -24.95 -19.96 -40.08
C PRO A 287 -23.93 -19.40 -39.08
N LYS A 288 -23.19 -20.30 -38.41
CA LYS A 288 -22.17 -19.98 -37.41
C LYS A 288 -20.78 -20.29 -37.91
N VAL A 289 -19.82 -19.42 -37.62
CA VAL A 289 -18.41 -19.64 -37.95
C VAL A 289 -17.78 -20.56 -36.91
N LEU A 290 -17.25 -21.71 -37.35
CA LEU A 290 -16.56 -22.66 -36.48
C LEU A 290 -15.03 -22.45 -36.47
N ALA A 291 -14.48 -22.07 -37.61
CA ALA A 291 -13.05 -21.76 -37.73
C ALA A 291 -12.84 -20.71 -38.83
N LYS A 292 -11.88 -19.82 -38.63
CA LYS A 292 -11.38 -18.91 -39.68
C LYS A 292 -9.87 -18.79 -39.56
N GLY A 293 -9.18 -18.68 -40.68
CA GLY A 293 -7.72 -18.58 -40.70
C GLY A 293 -7.21 -17.86 -41.95
N ALA A 294 -6.00 -17.34 -41.83
CA ALA A 294 -5.22 -16.79 -42.93
C ALA A 294 -3.87 -17.51 -43.07
N GLY A 295 -3.31 -17.54 -44.28
CA GLY A 295 -2.01 -18.18 -44.57
C GLY A 295 -1.96 -19.65 -44.14
N GLU A 296 -0.95 -20.03 -43.35
CA GLU A 296 -0.75 -21.41 -42.86
C GLU A 296 -1.97 -21.98 -42.13
N ILE A 297 -2.69 -21.16 -41.35
CA ILE A 297 -3.90 -21.59 -40.65
C ILE A 297 -5.00 -21.92 -41.66
N ALA A 298 -5.13 -21.13 -42.73
CA ALA A 298 -6.08 -21.39 -43.80
C ALA A 298 -5.77 -22.68 -44.55
N LEU A 299 -4.48 -22.94 -44.82
CA LEU A 299 -4.01 -24.19 -45.42
C LEU A 299 -4.38 -25.38 -44.53
N ARG A 300 -4.12 -25.28 -43.23
CA ARG A 300 -4.42 -26.35 -42.28
C ARG A 300 -5.93 -26.63 -42.15
N ILE A 301 -6.77 -25.60 -42.16
CA ILE A 301 -8.25 -25.77 -42.17
C ILE A 301 -8.69 -26.53 -43.43
N ARG A 302 -8.08 -26.25 -44.59
CA ARG A 302 -8.40 -26.94 -45.85
C ARG A 302 -7.95 -28.40 -45.84
N GLU A 303 -6.74 -28.68 -45.35
CA GLU A 303 -6.23 -30.04 -45.21
C GLU A 303 -7.16 -30.86 -44.31
N LEU A 304 -7.47 -30.34 -43.12
CA LEU A 304 -8.33 -31.01 -42.16
C LEU A 304 -9.77 -31.17 -42.69
N GLY A 305 -10.29 -30.17 -43.40
CA GLY A 305 -11.56 -30.26 -44.10
C GLY A 305 -11.58 -31.36 -45.16
N THR A 306 -10.50 -31.50 -45.93
CA THR A 306 -10.35 -32.53 -46.96
C THR A 306 -10.27 -33.92 -46.33
N GLU A 307 -9.49 -34.08 -45.27
CA GLU A 307 -9.35 -35.33 -44.50
C GLU A 307 -10.70 -35.82 -43.95
N HIS A 308 -11.50 -34.90 -43.39
CA HIS A 308 -12.84 -35.18 -42.86
C HIS A 308 -13.97 -35.10 -43.90
N ARG A 309 -13.64 -34.96 -45.19
CA ARG A 309 -14.61 -34.92 -46.32
C ARG A 309 -15.65 -33.79 -46.22
N VAL A 310 -15.29 -32.67 -45.59
CA VAL A 310 -16.10 -31.45 -45.57
C VAL A 310 -16.05 -30.80 -46.97
N PRO A 311 -17.20 -30.46 -47.58
CA PRO A 311 -17.24 -29.77 -48.87
C PRO A 311 -16.48 -28.44 -48.84
N ILE A 312 -15.57 -28.25 -49.80
CA ILE A 312 -14.81 -27.01 -49.96
C ILE A 312 -15.32 -26.27 -51.21
N LEU A 313 -15.72 -25.01 -51.04
CA LEU A 313 -16.11 -24.12 -52.12
C LEU A 313 -15.11 -22.97 -52.23
N GLU A 314 -14.57 -22.80 -53.42
CA GLU A 314 -13.72 -21.66 -53.74
C GLU A 314 -14.60 -20.47 -54.12
N ALA A 315 -14.62 -19.47 -53.24
CA ALA A 315 -15.35 -18.22 -53.43
C ALA A 315 -14.55 -17.07 -52.82
N PRO A 316 -13.58 -16.51 -53.56
CA PRO A 316 -12.65 -15.52 -53.02
C PRO A 316 -13.31 -14.29 -52.38
N PRO A 317 -14.34 -13.65 -53.00
CA PRO A 317 -15.04 -12.50 -52.40
C PRO A 317 -15.70 -12.85 -51.06
N LEU A 318 -16.42 -13.98 -51.01
CA LEU A 318 -17.14 -14.41 -49.82
C LEU A 318 -16.18 -14.82 -48.69
N ALA A 319 -15.09 -15.52 -49.00
CA ALA A 319 -14.09 -15.91 -48.01
C ALA A 319 -13.40 -14.71 -47.35
N ARG A 320 -13.11 -13.64 -48.11
CA ARG A 320 -12.57 -12.39 -47.56
C ARG A 320 -13.57 -11.70 -46.64
N ALA A 321 -14.81 -11.53 -47.11
CA ALA A 321 -15.87 -10.89 -46.35
C ALA A 321 -16.15 -11.64 -45.03
N LEU A 322 -16.26 -12.97 -45.08
CA LEU A 322 -16.45 -13.81 -43.89
C LEU A 322 -15.28 -13.73 -42.92
N PHE A 323 -14.03 -13.73 -43.42
CA PHE A 323 -12.85 -13.65 -42.57
C PHE A 323 -12.78 -12.34 -41.79
N ARG A 324 -13.06 -11.20 -42.44
CA ARG A 324 -12.97 -9.88 -41.80
C ARG A 324 -14.16 -9.56 -40.91
N HIS A 325 -15.38 -9.95 -41.29
CA HIS A 325 -16.61 -9.49 -40.62
C HIS A 325 -17.29 -10.50 -39.70
N SER A 326 -16.77 -11.71 -39.56
CA SER A 326 -17.38 -12.74 -38.71
C SER A 326 -16.38 -13.25 -37.68
N GLU A 327 -16.78 -13.37 -36.42
CA GLU A 327 -15.94 -13.95 -35.36
C GLU A 327 -16.19 -15.44 -35.14
N ILE A 328 -15.16 -16.15 -34.69
CA ILE A 328 -15.25 -17.59 -34.41
C ILE A 328 -16.22 -17.79 -33.25
N GLY A 329 -17.22 -18.65 -33.44
CA GLY A 329 -18.24 -18.91 -32.43
C GLY A 329 -19.50 -18.05 -32.60
N GLU A 330 -19.50 -17.06 -33.49
CA GLU A 330 -20.64 -16.17 -33.72
C GLU A 330 -21.37 -16.48 -35.03
N HIS A 331 -22.59 -15.94 -35.14
CA HIS A 331 -23.37 -15.99 -36.38
C HIS A 331 -22.77 -15.03 -37.40
N ILE A 332 -22.87 -15.38 -38.67
CA ILE A 332 -22.43 -14.49 -39.76
C ILE A 332 -23.28 -13.19 -39.76
N PRO A 333 -22.77 -12.07 -40.32
CA PRO A 333 -23.54 -10.85 -40.52
C PRO A 333 -24.72 -11.04 -41.49
N ALA A 334 -25.83 -10.33 -41.24
CA ALA A 334 -27.04 -10.38 -42.07
C ALA A 334 -26.78 -10.08 -43.56
N ALA A 335 -25.84 -9.17 -43.85
CA ALA A 335 -25.46 -8.81 -45.21
C ALA A 335 -24.84 -9.96 -46.02
N LEU A 336 -24.33 -11.01 -45.36
CA LEU A 336 -23.75 -12.20 -46.01
C LEU A 336 -24.72 -13.38 -46.08
N TYR A 337 -25.96 -13.24 -45.58
CA TYR A 337 -26.93 -14.36 -45.53
C TYR A 337 -27.27 -14.88 -46.92
N ALA A 338 -27.53 -14.00 -47.88
CA ALA A 338 -27.88 -14.40 -49.24
C ALA A 338 -26.74 -15.22 -49.89
N ALA A 339 -25.51 -14.72 -49.81
CA ALA A 339 -24.34 -15.41 -50.35
C ALA A 339 -24.10 -16.77 -49.65
N VAL A 340 -24.20 -16.84 -48.32
CA VAL A 340 -24.01 -18.11 -47.61
C VAL A 340 -25.17 -19.08 -47.82
N ALA A 341 -26.40 -18.61 -48.00
CA ALA A 341 -27.55 -19.46 -48.31
C ALA A 341 -27.38 -20.19 -49.64
N GLU A 342 -26.85 -19.52 -50.67
CA GLU A 342 -26.51 -20.16 -51.95
C GLU A 342 -25.42 -21.23 -51.79
N VAL A 343 -24.39 -20.96 -50.97
CA VAL A 343 -23.34 -21.94 -50.66
C VAL A 343 -23.92 -23.16 -49.96
N LEU A 344 -24.79 -22.96 -48.95
CA LEU A 344 -25.44 -24.05 -48.24
C LEU A 344 -26.40 -24.83 -49.14
N ALA A 345 -27.17 -24.16 -49.99
CA ALA A 345 -28.04 -24.80 -50.97
C ALA A 345 -27.24 -25.74 -51.90
N TRP A 346 -26.08 -25.29 -52.39
CA TRP A 346 -25.16 -26.14 -53.16
C TRP A 346 -24.66 -27.33 -52.35
N VAL A 347 -24.31 -27.15 -51.07
CA VAL A 347 -23.89 -28.23 -50.17
C VAL A 347 -24.99 -29.27 -49.98
N TYR A 348 -26.24 -28.84 -49.78
CA TYR A 348 -27.37 -29.77 -49.65
C TYR A 348 -27.65 -30.53 -50.94
N GLN A 349 -27.60 -29.86 -52.10
CA GLN A 349 -27.70 -30.53 -53.40
C GLN A 349 -26.56 -31.54 -53.61
N LEU A 350 -25.33 -31.20 -53.19
CA LEU A 350 -24.17 -32.09 -53.26
C LEU A 350 -24.30 -33.29 -52.33
N LYS A 351 -24.79 -33.11 -51.11
CA LYS A 351 -25.10 -34.19 -50.16
C LYS A 351 -26.20 -35.11 -50.72
N ARG A 352 -27.24 -34.54 -51.34
CA ARG A 352 -28.34 -35.28 -51.99
C ARG A 352 -27.84 -36.10 -53.18
N TRP A 353 -27.08 -35.48 -54.08
CA TRP A 353 -26.46 -36.16 -55.23
C TRP A 353 -25.58 -37.34 -54.80
N LYS A 354 -24.78 -37.20 -53.74
CA LYS A 354 -23.97 -38.29 -53.20
C LYS A 354 -24.79 -39.47 -52.64
N ARG A 355 -26.04 -39.25 -52.22
CA ARG A 355 -26.91 -40.28 -51.62
C ARG A 355 -27.83 -40.94 -52.64
N GLU A 356 -28.45 -40.14 -53.49
CA GLU A 356 -29.57 -40.57 -54.36
C GLU A 356 -29.15 -40.71 -55.83
N GLY A 357 -27.94 -40.25 -56.20
CA GLY A 357 -27.50 -40.17 -57.60
C GLY A 357 -28.19 -39.05 -58.39
N GLY A 358 -27.78 -38.84 -59.65
CA GLY A 358 -28.35 -37.82 -60.55
C GLY A 358 -27.29 -36.90 -61.18
N LEU A 359 -27.74 -35.74 -61.71
CA LEU A 359 -26.85 -34.73 -62.29
C LEU A 359 -25.99 -34.06 -61.21
N ILE A 360 -24.69 -33.92 -61.48
CA ILE A 360 -23.76 -33.25 -60.56
C ILE A 360 -24.20 -31.79 -60.37
N PRO A 361 -24.43 -31.33 -59.13
CA PRO A 361 -24.84 -29.96 -58.88
C PRO A 361 -23.74 -28.99 -59.31
N ARG A 362 -24.13 -27.99 -60.12
CA ARG A 362 -23.21 -26.96 -60.59
C ARG A 362 -22.78 -26.10 -59.41
N LYS A 363 -21.47 -25.83 -59.30
CA LYS A 363 -20.96 -24.87 -58.32
C LYS A 363 -21.58 -23.50 -58.59
N PRO A 364 -22.10 -22.79 -57.56
CA PRO A 364 -22.64 -21.45 -57.74
C PRO A 364 -21.54 -20.54 -58.28
N LYS A 365 -21.87 -19.77 -59.32
CA LYS A 365 -21.00 -18.74 -59.90
C LYS A 365 -21.69 -17.40 -59.66
N HIS A 366 -20.93 -16.38 -59.24
CA HIS A 366 -21.44 -15.04 -58.88
C HIS A 366 -22.34 -15.01 -57.64
N LEU A 367 -21.78 -15.40 -56.48
CA LEU A 367 -22.47 -15.25 -55.19
C LEU A 367 -22.77 -13.77 -54.90
N PRO A 368 -23.96 -13.43 -54.39
CA PRO A 368 -24.38 -12.05 -54.10
C PRO A 368 -23.70 -11.51 -52.83
N VAL A 369 -22.39 -11.24 -52.94
CA VAL A 369 -21.61 -10.60 -51.87
C VAL A 369 -21.69 -9.08 -52.07
N PRO A 370 -22.18 -8.30 -51.09
CA PRO A 370 -22.21 -6.84 -51.20
C PRO A 370 -20.80 -6.28 -51.43
N ASP A 371 -20.66 -5.40 -52.44
CA ASP A 371 -19.36 -4.80 -52.82
C ASP A 371 -18.68 -4.07 -51.63
N ALA A 372 -19.47 -3.51 -50.70
CA ALA A 372 -18.97 -2.83 -49.51
C ALA A 372 -18.27 -3.74 -48.48
N LEU A 373 -18.43 -5.06 -48.58
CA LEU A 373 -17.84 -6.04 -47.65
C LEU A 373 -16.70 -6.85 -48.28
N ASP A 374 -16.45 -6.67 -49.59
CA ASP A 374 -15.31 -7.27 -50.29
C ASP A 374 -14.17 -6.26 -50.45
N PHE A 375 -13.16 -6.41 -49.62
CA PHE A 375 -12.04 -5.47 -49.55
C PHE A 375 -10.95 -5.66 -50.59
N ALA A 376 -11.09 -6.59 -51.54
CA ALA A 376 -10.16 -6.64 -52.67
C ALA A 376 -10.18 -5.35 -53.51
N LYS A 377 -11.25 -4.56 -53.43
CA LYS A 377 -11.38 -3.26 -54.09
C LYS A 377 -10.91 -2.06 -53.24
N GLU A 378 -10.60 -2.25 -51.94
CA GLU A 378 -10.04 -1.19 -51.10
C GLU A 378 -8.60 -0.82 -51.52
N ASN A 379 -7.85 -1.75 -52.11
CA ASN A 379 -6.44 -1.53 -52.48
C ASN A 379 -6.22 -0.88 -53.86
N THR A 380 -7.25 -0.30 -54.50
CA THR A 380 -7.07 0.45 -55.76
C THR A 380 -7.04 1.97 -55.58
N THR A 381 -7.19 2.49 -54.36
CA THR A 381 -6.99 3.90 -54.04
C THR A 381 -6.47 4.03 -52.61
N ASP A 382 -5.27 4.62 -52.51
CA ASP A 382 -4.66 5.26 -51.33
C ASP A 382 -3.39 4.57 -50.77
N GLY A 383 -2.24 5.21 -51.07
CA GLY A 383 -1.16 5.48 -50.10
C GLY A 383 -0.02 4.49 -50.01
#